data_AF-A0A8X7TFG8-F1
#
_entry.id   AF-A0A8X7TFG8-F1
#
_cell.length_a   1.000
_cell.length_b   1.000
_cell.length_c   1.000
_cell.angle_alpha   90.00
_cell.angle_beta   90.00
_cell.angle_gamma   90.00
#
_symmetry.space_group_name_H-M   'P 1'
#
loop_
_entity.id
_entity.type
_entity.pdbx_description
1 polymer ?
#
loop_
_entity_poly.entity_id
_entity_poly.type
_entity_poly.pdbx_seq_one_letter_code
_entity_poly.pdbx_strand_id
1 'polypeptide(L)'
;MAEMSCQISSYEDEQPRRKQKLETTSCSASAVSAKSDPAPEDDDDLLSELDELASDEEEEYQRQVDESDGFDVDYFPHPHGGLVPNKMKNEYSPFYTYLYSKLGLHCYNLHKGTNLELTRIHKYITNKGYYPPAYYITLDAVDTRNNNTPCTFQTCLVEYPTPEWGYFSVKTELSRLKVPNGPRAATSDDDVCIERQWRDEAIDDFYKGKMPNWLTKDELAAATDKGQYYELQESDLLGNEWLLLYAEFAFHVWWRGHGGLPSFLPLKIKKVIVQTLESGEDPPHLKLKSYNAIFYISFRASNGDPSGITVDYHAMIRKTMDGKPGHIGLEVQCWACKASSE
;
A
#
# COMPACT_ATOMS: atom_id res chain seq x y z
N MET A 1 2.74 -24.72 33.38
CA MET A 1 2.67 -25.86 32.45
C MET A 1 1.21 -26.21 32.22
N ALA A 2 0.70 -25.86 31.05
CA ALA A 2 -0.48 -26.42 30.41
C ALA A 2 -0.39 -25.95 28.95
N GLU A 3 0.06 -26.85 28.08
CA GLU A 3 0.13 -26.65 26.63
C GLU A 3 -1.28 -26.79 26.05
N MET A 4 -1.68 -25.87 25.18
CA MET A 4 -2.88 -26.03 24.36
C MET A 4 -2.47 -25.89 22.90
N SER A 5 -2.34 -27.05 22.26
CA SER A 5 -2.12 -27.26 20.84
C SER A 5 -3.41 -26.96 20.08
N CYS A 6 -3.33 -26.14 19.03
CA CYS A 6 -4.44 -25.91 18.11
C CYS A 6 -4.22 -26.78 16.87
N GLN A 7 -5.09 -27.78 16.69
CA GLN A 7 -5.10 -28.69 15.55
C GLN A 7 -5.66 -27.97 14.30
N ILE A 8 -4.92 -28.07 13.20
CA ILE A 8 -5.33 -27.59 11.87
C ILE A 8 -6.28 -28.64 11.28
N SER A 9 -7.51 -28.22 10.99
CA SER A 9 -8.51 -28.99 10.25
C SER A 9 -8.16 -29.00 8.75
N SER A 10 -7.77 -30.14 8.22
CA SER A 10 -7.58 -30.37 6.78
C SER A 10 -8.93 -30.50 6.09
N TYR A 11 -9.26 -29.58 5.19
CA TYR A 11 -10.35 -29.74 4.24
C TYR A 11 -9.84 -30.55 3.04
N GLU A 12 -10.32 -31.79 2.92
CA GLU A 12 -10.22 -32.61 1.71
C GLU A 12 -11.26 -32.11 0.69
N ASP A 13 -10.83 -31.81 -0.53
CA ASP A 13 -11.72 -31.45 -1.64
C ASP A 13 -11.82 -32.65 -2.60
N GLU A 14 -13.02 -33.19 -2.72
CA GLU A 14 -13.37 -34.36 -3.52
C GLU A 14 -13.34 -34.04 -5.02
N GLN A 15 -12.43 -34.66 -5.77
CA GLN A 15 -12.50 -34.70 -7.23
C GLN A 15 -13.59 -35.69 -7.72
N PRO A 16 -14.46 -35.32 -8.68
CA PRO A 16 -15.36 -36.28 -9.31
C PRO A 16 -14.64 -37.11 -10.38
N ARG A 17 -14.43 -38.39 -10.09
CA ARG A 17 -14.01 -39.42 -11.05
C ARG A 17 -15.07 -39.60 -12.16
N ARG A 18 -14.76 -39.22 -13.40
CA ARG A 18 -15.52 -39.66 -14.59
C ARG A 18 -15.26 -41.16 -14.84
N LYS A 19 -16.33 -41.94 -14.75
CA LYS A 19 -16.36 -43.39 -15.05
C LYS A 19 -16.16 -43.62 -16.55
N GLN A 20 -15.13 -44.38 -16.93
CA GLN A 20 -15.05 -45.01 -18.24
C GLN A 20 -16.10 -46.13 -18.32
N LYS A 21 -16.95 -46.09 -19.34
CA LYS A 21 -17.81 -47.21 -19.73
C LYS A 21 -17.24 -47.80 -21.02
N LEU A 22 -16.64 -48.99 -20.90
CA LEU A 22 -16.39 -49.88 -22.03
C LEU A 22 -17.74 -50.39 -22.54
N GLU A 23 -18.05 -50.15 -23.81
CA GLU A 23 -18.97 -50.99 -24.58
C GLU A 23 -18.30 -51.38 -25.90
N THR A 24 -17.87 -52.63 -25.95
CA THR A 24 -17.52 -53.38 -27.17
C THR A 24 -18.82 -53.83 -27.85
N THR A 25 -19.00 -53.45 -29.12
CA THR A 25 -19.89 -54.18 -30.04
C THR A 25 -19.30 -54.20 -31.44
N SER A 26 -19.28 -55.39 -32.03
CA SER A 26 -18.62 -55.79 -33.27
C SER A 26 -19.47 -55.61 -34.54
N CYS A 27 -18.77 -55.62 -35.69
CA CYS A 27 -19.24 -55.90 -37.07
C CYS A 27 -20.12 -54.80 -37.71
N SER A 28 -19.93 -54.37 -38.96
CA SER A 28 -19.38 -55.02 -40.16
C SER A 28 -19.15 -53.98 -41.26
N ALA A 29 -18.35 -54.34 -42.25
CA ALA A 29 -17.95 -53.49 -43.38
C ALA A 29 -19.11 -53.09 -44.30
N SER A 30 -19.05 -51.86 -44.83
CA SER A 30 -19.52 -51.52 -46.18
C SER A 30 -18.84 -50.25 -46.66
N ALA A 31 -18.17 -50.38 -47.81
CA ALA A 31 -17.49 -49.31 -48.51
C ALA A 31 -18.49 -48.37 -49.19
N VAL A 32 -18.35 -47.05 -48.99
CA VAL A 32 -18.96 -46.05 -49.88
C VAL A 32 -18.02 -44.86 -50.06
N SER A 33 -17.50 -44.78 -51.28
CA SER A 33 -17.12 -43.61 -52.08
C SER A 33 -16.58 -42.34 -51.40
N ALA A 34 -15.32 -42.06 -51.71
CA ALA A 34 -14.66 -40.77 -51.55
C ALA A 34 -15.51 -39.60 -52.05
N LYS A 35 -15.64 -38.57 -51.21
CA LYS A 35 -15.80 -37.18 -51.63
C LYS A 35 -14.67 -36.39 -50.96
N SER A 36 -13.99 -35.62 -51.78
CA SER A 36 -12.86 -34.75 -51.47
C SER A 36 -13.15 -33.84 -50.27
N ASP A 37 -12.28 -33.89 -49.28
CA ASP A 37 -12.13 -32.84 -48.27
C ASP A 37 -11.68 -31.52 -48.95
N PRO A 38 -12.12 -30.34 -48.48
CA PRO A 38 -11.49 -29.09 -48.89
C PRO A 38 -10.06 -29.05 -48.35
N ALA A 39 -9.17 -28.38 -49.08
CA ALA A 39 -7.76 -28.20 -48.71
C ALA A 39 -7.64 -27.65 -47.28
N PRO A 40 -6.56 -27.98 -46.54
CA PRO A 40 -6.31 -27.34 -45.26
C PRO A 40 -6.17 -25.83 -45.52
N GLU A 41 -7.06 -25.04 -44.92
CA GLU A 41 -6.82 -23.60 -44.80
C GLU A 41 -5.54 -23.42 -43.99
N ASP A 42 -4.65 -22.56 -44.49
CA ASP A 42 -3.29 -22.38 -43.99
C ASP A 42 -3.29 -22.05 -42.49
N ASP A 43 -2.89 -23.02 -41.65
CA ASP A 43 -2.68 -22.82 -40.21
C ASP A 43 -1.64 -21.71 -39.92
N ASP A 44 -0.78 -21.38 -40.89
CA ASP A 44 0.23 -20.31 -40.79
C ASP A 44 -0.39 -18.90 -40.79
N ASP A 45 -1.47 -18.65 -41.54
CA ASP A 45 -2.14 -17.33 -41.57
C ASP A 45 -2.81 -17.03 -40.21
N LEU A 46 -3.45 -18.03 -39.61
CA LEU A 46 -4.09 -17.90 -38.29
C LEU A 46 -3.08 -17.71 -37.15
N LEU A 47 -1.91 -18.32 -37.24
CA LEU A 47 -0.83 -18.12 -36.26
C LEU A 47 -0.24 -16.71 -36.38
N SER A 48 -0.06 -16.19 -37.61
CA SER A 48 0.41 -14.82 -37.81
C SER A 48 -0.60 -13.76 -37.33
N GLU A 49 -1.90 -13.94 -37.54
CA GLU A 49 -2.92 -13.01 -37.04
C GLU A 49 -3.00 -13.00 -35.50
N LEU A 50 -2.80 -14.15 -34.85
CA LEU A 50 -2.75 -14.23 -33.39
C LEU A 50 -1.48 -13.58 -32.80
N ASP A 51 -0.34 -13.73 -33.48
CA ASP A 51 0.92 -13.08 -33.07
C ASP A 51 0.86 -11.55 -33.29
N GLU A 52 0.26 -11.07 -34.39
CA GLU A 52 0.07 -9.64 -34.67
C GLU A 52 -0.90 -8.98 -33.68
N LEU A 53 -2.04 -9.63 -33.37
CA LEU A 53 -2.97 -9.15 -32.34
C LEU A 53 -2.32 -9.10 -30.95
N ALA A 54 -1.45 -10.05 -30.63
CA ALA A 54 -0.69 -10.04 -29.38
C ALA A 54 0.34 -8.90 -29.34
N SER A 55 0.94 -8.53 -30.48
CA SER A 55 1.84 -7.36 -30.55
C SER A 55 1.11 -6.02 -30.43
N ASP A 56 -0.05 -5.87 -31.09
CA ASP A 56 -0.85 -4.64 -31.03
C ASP A 56 -1.39 -4.39 -29.61
N GLU A 57 -1.82 -5.44 -28.91
CA GLU A 57 -2.27 -5.35 -27.52
C GLU A 57 -1.12 -4.96 -26.56
N GLU A 58 0.09 -5.48 -26.77
CA GLU A 58 1.27 -5.14 -25.96
C GLU A 58 1.73 -3.70 -26.22
N GLU A 59 1.75 -3.26 -27.48
CA GLU A 59 2.07 -1.88 -27.85
C GLU A 59 1.08 -0.88 -27.24
N GLU A 60 -0.22 -1.21 -27.28
CA GLU A 60 -1.26 -0.38 -26.66
C GLU A 60 -1.15 -0.39 -25.13
N TYR A 61 -0.86 -1.54 -24.50
CA TYR A 61 -0.59 -1.63 -23.07
C TYR A 61 0.57 -0.72 -22.66
N GLN A 62 1.72 -0.84 -23.34
CA GLN A 62 2.91 -0.04 -23.05
C GLN A 62 2.64 1.44 -23.26
N ARG A 63 1.96 1.82 -24.36
CA ARG A 63 1.52 3.19 -24.62
C ARG A 63 0.68 3.75 -23.46
N GLN A 64 -0.28 2.98 -22.94
CA GLN A 64 -1.11 3.40 -21.81
C GLN A 64 -0.30 3.55 -20.52
N VAL A 65 0.65 2.65 -20.26
CA VAL A 65 1.55 2.75 -19.10
C VAL A 65 2.36 4.05 -19.17
N ASP A 66 2.98 4.33 -20.31
CA ASP A 66 3.89 5.46 -20.48
C ASP A 66 3.16 6.80 -20.46
N GLU A 67 2.05 6.92 -21.17
CA GLU A 67 1.25 8.15 -21.19
C GLU A 67 0.64 8.46 -19.82
N SER A 68 0.26 7.43 -19.06
CA SER A 68 -0.48 7.58 -17.81
C SER A 68 0.36 7.44 -16.54
N ASP A 69 1.65 7.14 -16.65
CA ASP A 69 2.49 6.74 -15.50
C ASP A 69 1.99 5.46 -14.80
N GLY A 70 1.18 4.64 -15.49
CA GLY A 70 0.51 3.45 -14.95
C GLY A 70 -0.82 3.73 -14.20
N PHE A 71 -1.31 4.97 -14.18
CA PHE A 71 -2.54 5.34 -13.48
C PHE A 71 -3.84 5.17 -14.30
N ASP A 72 -3.73 5.15 -15.62
CA ASP A 72 -4.84 5.03 -16.55
C ASP A 72 -4.53 3.91 -17.56
N VAL A 73 -4.59 2.66 -17.08
CA VAL A 73 -4.37 1.43 -17.87
C VAL A 73 -5.61 0.55 -17.83
N ASP A 74 -6.02 0.04 -18.99
CA ASP A 74 -7.11 -0.91 -19.17
C ASP A 74 -6.71 -2.34 -18.77
N TYR A 75 -7.66 -3.27 -18.81
CA TYR A 75 -7.37 -4.67 -18.51
C TYR A 75 -6.80 -5.36 -19.75
N PHE A 76 -5.55 -5.78 -19.67
CA PHE A 76 -4.88 -6.59 -20.68
C PHE A 76 -4.59 -8.00 -20.13
N PRO A 77 -4.85 -9.07 -20.91
CA PRO A 77 -4.69 -10.44 -20.45
C PRO A 77 -3.20 -10.85 -20.42
N HIS A 78 -2.45 -10.39 -19.42
CA HIS A 78 -1.07 -10.83 -19.23
C HIS A 78 -0.96 -11.96 -18.18
N PRO A 79 -0.76 -13.23 -18.59
CA PRO A 79 -0.70 -14.37 -17.68
C PRO A 79 0.51 -14.34 -16.75
N HIS A 80 1.59 -13.65 -17.14
CA HIS A 80 2.87 -13.63 -16.42
C HIS A 80 3.11 -12.38 -15.56
N GLY A 81 2.23 -11.37 -15.63
CA GLY A 81 2.30 -10.18 -14.79
C GLY A 81 1.83 -8.94 -15.52
N GLY A 82 1.62 -7.84 -14.81
CA GLY A 82 1.17 -6.58 -15.41
C GLY A 82 0.31 -5.75 -14.46
N LEU A 83 -0.12 -4.59 -14.93
CA LEU A 83 -0.99 -3.69 -14.17
C LEU A 83 -2.45 -4.11 -14.26
N VAL A 84 -3.09 -4.35 -13.11
CA VAL A 84 -4.47 -4.81 -13.01
C VAL A 84 -5.36 -3.67 -12.47
N PRO A 85 -6.26 -3.13 -13.28
CA PRO A 85 -7.19 -2.09 -12.84
C PRO A 85 -8.29 -2.63 -11.95
N ASN A 86 -8.49 -1.98 -10.80
CA ASN A 86 -9.55 -2.26 -9.86
C ASN A 86 -10.44 -1.02 -9.70
N LYS A 87 -11.71 -1.15 -10.12
CA LYS A 87 -12.72 -0.10 -9.90
C LYS A 87 -13.27 -0.19 -8.49
N MET A 88 -13.40 0.95 -7.82
CA MET A 88 -14.00 0.99 -6.50
C MET A 88 -15.51 0.71 -6.61
N LYS A 89 -15.96 -0.40 -6.02
CA LYS A 89 -17.39 -0.64 -5.78
C LYS A 89 -17.73 0.01 -4.44
N ASN A 90 -18.73 0.88 -4.42
CA ASN A 90 -19.04 1.87 -3.36
C ASN A 90 -19.23 1.37 -1.91
N GLU A 91 -19.03 0.09 -1.60
CA GLU A 91 -19.19 -0.45 -0.23
C GLU A 91 -18.01 -1.32 0.29
N TYR A 92 -17.06 -1.74 -0.56
CA TYR A 92 -16.02 -2.72 -0.18
C TYR A 92 -14.62 -2.33 -0.64
N SER A 93 -14.30 -1.05 -0.51
CA SER A 93 -12.93 -0.56 -0.75
C SER A 93 -11.98 -1.12 0.32
N PRO A 94 -10.89 -1.81 -0.04
CA PRO A 94 -9.96 -2.32 0.95
C PRO A 94 -9.38 -1.19 1.79
N PHE A 95 -9.33 -1.35 3.11
CA PHE A 95 -8.94 -0.28 4.03
C PHE A 95 -7.54 0.29 3.73
N TYR A 96 -6.62 -0.52 3.22
CA TYR A 96 -5.29 -0.05 2.81
C TYR A 96 -5.34 1.01 1.72
N THR A 97 -6.31 0.96 0.79
CA THR A 97 -6.45 1.98 -0.28
C THR A 97 -6.73 3.37 0.31
N TYR A 98 -7.51 3.43 1.40
CA TYR A 98 -7.78 4.66 2.14
C TYR A 98 -6.52 5.17 2.85
N LEU A 99 -5.77 4.29 3.50
CA LEU A 99 -4.51 4.67 4.16
C LEU A 99 -3.47 5.18 3.16
N TYR A 100 -3.33 4.50 2.03
CA TYR A 100 -2.38 4.84 0.97
C TYR A 100 -2.72 6.16 0.29
N SER A 101 -4.01 6.38 0.04
CA SER A 101 -4.56 7.66 -0.40
C SER A 101 -4.17 8.80 0.54
N LYS A 102 -4.41 8.62 1.84
CA LYS A 102 -4.08 9.64 2.86
C LYS A 102 -2.58 9.84 3.03
N LEU A 103 -1.76 8.81 2.87
CA LEU A 103 -0.31 8.93 2.92
C LEU A 103 0.24 9.77 1.76
N GLY A 104 -0.26 9.57 0.54
CA GLY A 104 0.12 10.39 -0.60
C GLY A 104 -0.28 11.87 -0.44
N LEU A 105 -1.50 12.13 0.04
CA LEU A 105 -1.94 13.49 0.37
C LEU A 105 -1.10 14.11 1.49
N HIS A 106 -0.78 13.35 2.53
CA HIS A 106 0.08 13.79 3.63
C HIS A 106 1.48 14.18 3.12
N CYS A 107 2.07 13.36 2.26
CA CYS A 107 3.34 13.66 1.59
C CYS A 107 3.29 14.98 0.83
N TYR A 108 2.24 15.19 0.04
CA TYR A 108 2.06 16.40 -0.76
C TYR A 108 1.82 17.63 0.12
N ASN A 109 0.98 17.52 1.14
CA ASN A 109 0.67 18.59 2.08
C ASN A 109 1.92 19.04 2.85
N LEU A 110 2.75 18.11 3.31
CA LEU A 110 4.04 18.42 3.95
C LEU A 110 4.97 19.17 3.00
N HIS A 111 5.11 18.72 1.76
CA HIS A 111 6.01 19.32 0.78
C HIS A 111 5.55 20.68 0.25
N LYS A 112 4.25 20.86 0.01
CA LYS A 112 3.69 22.06 -0.63
C LYS A 112 3.06 23.04 0.35
N GLY A 113 2.92 22.67 1.63
CA GLY A 113 2.22 23.48 2.62
C GLY A 113 0.72 23.62 2.34
N THR A 114 0.11 22.64 1.66
CA THR A 114 -1.34 22.60 1.38
C THR A 114 -2.10 21.87 2.49
N ASN A 115 -3.44 21.85 2.40
CA ASN A 115 -4.28 21.02 3.27
C ASN A 115 -5.34 20.27 2.46
N LEU A 116 -4.87 19.38 1.59
CA LEU A 116 -5.72 18.51 0.78
C LEU A 116 -6.31 17.40 1.66
N GLU A 117 -7.63 17.27 1.64
CA GLU A 117 -8.38 16.24 2.37
C GLU A 117 -9.07 15.29 1.39
N LEU A 118 -8.93 13.98 1.64
CA LEU A 118 -9.50 12.92 0.81
C LEU A 118 -11.03 13.00 0.80
N THR A 119 -11.65 12.99 -0.38
CA THR A 119 -13.12 12.92 -0.52
C THR A 119 -13.60 11.61 -1.11
N ARG A 120 -12.93 11.11 -2.15
CA ARG A 120 -13.35 9.90 -2.85
C ARG A 120 -12.17 9.21 -3.50
N ILE A 121 -12.15 7.88 -3.47
CA ILE A 121 -11.21 7.08 -4.27
C ILE A 121 -11.97 6.54 -5.49
N HIS A 122 -11.45 6.78 -6.69
CA HIS A 122 -12.09 6.36 -7.93
C HIS A 122 -11.71 4.94 -8.32
N LYS A 123 -10.40 4.70 -8.30
CA LYS A 123 -9.78 3.46 -8.76
C LYS A 123 -8.42 3.30 -8.14
N TYR A 124 -7.97 2.06 -8.11
CA TYR A 124 -6.58 1.74 -7.92
C TYR A 124 -6.15 0.69 -8.95
N ILE A 125 -4.91 0.77 -9.38
CA ILE A 125 -4.27 -0.23 -10.22
C ILE A 125 -3.18 -0.87 -9.36
N THR A 126 -3.00 -2.19 -9.48
CA THR A 126 -1.94 -2.91 -8.76
C THR A 126 -1.19 -3.85 -9.70
N ASN A 127 0.10 -4.08 -9.44
CA ASN A 127 0.88 -5.03 -10.22
C ASN A 127 0.57 -6.47 -9.78
N LYS A 128 0.22 -7.31 -10.74
CA LYS A 128 0.09 -8.77 -10.55
C LYS A 128 1.41 -9.43 -10.91
N GLY A 129 1.86 -10.38 -10.10
CA GLY A 129 3.05 -11.20 -10.38
C GLY A 129 4.41 -10.53 -10.14
N TYR A 130 4.43 -9.22 -9.86
CA TYR A 130 5.64 -8.47 -9.54
C TYR A 130 5.73 -8.15 -8.05
N TYR A 131 6.90 -8.38 -7.46
CA TYR A 131 7.26 -7.96 -6.11
C TYR A 131 8.34 -6.87 -6.19
N PRO A 132 8.26 -5.81 -5.36
CA PRO A 132 7.22 -5.53 -4.36
C PRO A 132 5.86 -5.11 -4.97
N PRO A 133 4.74 -5.29 -4.25
CA PRO A 133 3.44 -4.83 -4.73
C PRO A 133 3.38 -3.29 -4.73
N ALA A 134 2.89 -2.76 -5.84
CA ALA A 134 2.69 -1.35 -6.12
C ALA A 134 1.19 -1.05 -6.26
N TYR A 135 0.79 0.14 -5.82
CA TYR A 135 -0.58 0.63 -5.80
C TYR A 135 -0.65 2.02 -6.39
N TYR A 136 -1.26 2.13 -7.57
CA TYR A 136 -1.47 3.36 -8.30
C TYR A 136 -2.90 3.82 -8.06
N ILE A 137 -3.07 4.83 -7.22
CA ILE A 137 -4.39 5.25 -6.74
C ILE A 137 -4.75 6.60 -7.36
N THR A 138 -5.95 6.70 -7.92
CA THR A 138 -6.55 7.97 -8.36
C THR A 138 -7.72 8.32 -7.43
N LEU A 139 -7.69 9.53 -6.87
CA LEU A 139 -8.63 10.00 -5.86
C LEU A 139 -9.01 11.47 -6.09
N ASP A 140 -10.12 11.89 -5.52
CA ASP A 140 -10.48 13.30 -5.37
C ASP A 140 -10.11 13.77 -3.96
N ALA A 141 -9.64 15.02 -3.88
CA ALA A 141 -9.40 15.73 -2.65
C ALA A 141 -9.97 17.15 -2.74
N VAL A 142 -10.16 17.79 -1.59
CA VAL A 142 -10.52 19.21 -1.50
C VAL A 142 -9.44 19.95 -0.75
N ASP A 143 -9.06 21.12 -1.24
CA ASP A 143 -8.14 22.00 -0.52
C ASP A 143 -8.92 22.89 0.46
N THR A 144 -8.88 22.55 1.74
CA THR A 144 -9.60 23.32 2.77
C THR A 144 -8.97 24.69 3.04
N ARG A 145 -7.75 24.95 2.55
CA ARG A 145 -7.15 26.31 2.56
C ARG A 145 -7.56 27.16 1.37
N ASN A 146 -8.05 26.54 0.30
CA ASN A 146 -8.39 27.22 -0.95
C ASN A 146 -9.88 27.04 -1.29
N ASN A 147 -10.77 27.54 -0.41
CA ASN A 147 -12.23 27.53 -0.60
C ASN A 147 -12.83 26.16 -0.97
N ASN A 148 -12.26 25.07 -0.43
CA ASN A 148 -12.69 23.70 -0.71
C ASN A 148 -12.65 23.35 -2.22
N THR A 149 -11.71 23.94 -2.96
CA THR A 149 -11.54 23.68 -4.39
C THR A 149 -11.28 22.18 -4.60
N PRO A 150 -12.13 21.47 -5.36
CA PRO A 150 -11.91 20.06 -5.66
C PRO A 150 -10.73 19.89 -6.61
N CYS A 151 -9.93 18.86 -6.39
CA CYS A 151 -8.86 18.45 -7.29
C CYS A 151 -8.78 16.93 -7.37
N THR A 152 -8.37 16.44 -8.54
CA THR A 152 -8.00 15.03 -8.69
C THR A 152 -6.53 14.87 -8.38
N PHE A 153 -6.20 13.80 -7.67
CA PHE A 153 -4.88 13.49 -7.15
C PHE A 153 -4.50 12.05 -7.51
N GLN A 154 -3.20 11.83 -7.70
CA GLN A 154 -2.62 10.54 -8.03
C GLN A 154 -1.47 10.22 -7.08
N THR A 155 -1.47 9.02 -6.52
CA THR A 155 -0.39 8.52 -5.67
C THR A 155 0.01 7.10 -6.02
N CYS A 156 1.32 6.85 -6.10
CA CYS A 156 1.88 5.50 -6.28
C CYS A 156 2.59 5.10 -4.98
N LEU A 157 2.23 3.93 -4.45
CA LEU A 157 2.84 3.39 -3.23
C LEU A 157 3.36 1.99 -3.47
N VAL A 158 4.47 1.68 -2.82
CA VAL A 158 5.09 0.36 -2.85
C VAL A 158 5.20 -0.17 -1.43
N GLU A 159 4.69 -1.38 -1.20
CA GLU A 159 4.86 -2.06 0.07
C GLU A 159 6.11 -2.94 0.03
N TYR A 160 6.99 -2.75 0.99
CA TYR A 160 8.18 -3.56 1.14
C TYR A 160 7.97 -4.55 2.29
N PRO A 161 7.94 -5.87 2.02
CA PRO A 161 8.03 -6.83 3.10
C PRO A 161 9.43 -6.71 3.71
N THR A 162 9.53 -6.50 5.03
CA THR A 162 10.82 -6.57 5.73
C THR A 162 10.88 -7.86 6.58
N PRO A 163 11.15 -9.02 5.95
CA PRO A 163 11.18 -10.29 6.67
C PRO A 163 12.31 -10.36 7.70
N GLU A 164 13.40 -9.61 7.51
CA GLU A 164 14.56 -9.64 8.43
C GLU A 164 14.29 -8.97 9.78
N TRP A 165 13.33 -8.05 9.86
CA TRP A 165 13.10 -7.24 11.06
C TRP A 165 11.66 -7.20 11.56
N GLY A 166 10.71 -7.78 10.81
CA GLY A 166 9.34 -8.02 11.26
C GLY A 166 8.46 -6.77 11.36
N TYR A 167 8.80 -5.69 10.66
CA TYR A 167 7.97 -4.49 10.56
C TYR A 167 7.41 -4.30 9.15
N PHE A 168 6.27 -3.62 9.04
CA PHE A 168 5.67 -3.28 7.76
C PHE A 168 6.33 -2.02 7.20
N SER A 169 6.67 -2.00 5.90
CA SER A 169 7.22 -0.80 5.26
C SER A 169 6.40 -0.43 4.04
N VAL A 170 6.07 0.84 3.92
CA VAL A 170 5.38 1.41 2.76
C VAL A 170 6.04 2.72 2.36
N LYS A 171 6.25 2.92 1.07
CA LYS A 171 6.82 4.15 0.53
C LYS A 171 5.94 4.68 -0.59
N THR A 172 5.83 5.99 -0.68
CA THR A 172 5.29 6.66 -1.88
C THR A 172 6.43 6.88 -2.87
N GLU A 173 6.20 6.50 -4.12
CA GLU A 173 7.09 6.81 -5.25
C GLU A 173 6.58 8.00 -6.05
N LEU A 174 5.31 8.37 -5.86
CA LEU A 174 4.70 9.49 -6.55
C LEU A 174 3.50 10.00 -5.74
N SER A 175 3.35 11.31 -5.63
CA SER A 175 2.21 11.96 -4.97
C SER A 175 2.02 13.36 -5.55
N ARG A 176 1.00 13.53 -6.40
CA ARG A 176 0.78 14.77 -7.15
C ARG A 176 -0.68 15.01 -7.50
N LEU A 177 -1.00 16.26 -7.83
CA LEU A 177 -2.22 16.60 -8.55
C LEU A 177 -2.21 15.92 -9.93
N LYS A 178 -3.36 15.40 -10.36
CA LYS A 178 -3.51 14.81 -11.70
C LYS A 178 -3.29 15.90 -12.74
N VAL A 179 -2.35 15.66 -13.64
CA VAL A 179 -2.13 16.51 -14.82
C VAL A 179 -3.04 16.05 -15.97
N PRO A 180 -3.47 16.96 -16.88
CA PRO A 180 -4.25 16.57 -18.04
C PRO A 180 -3.53 15.52 -18.88
N ASN A 181 -4.30 14.59 -19.44
CA ASN A 181 -3.76 13.53 -20.30
C ASN A 181 -3.10 14.14 -21.55
N GLY A 182 -1.97 13.59 -21.94
CA GLY A 182 -1.16 13.95 -23.10
C GLY A 182 0.21 13.28 -22.98
N PRO A 183 0.94 13.06 -24.08
CA PRO A 183 2.27 12.48 -23.99
C PRO A 183 3.11 13.35 -23.04
N ARG A 184 3.51 12.79 -21.90
CA ARG A 184 4.63 13.38 -21.17
C ARG A 184 5.80 13.39 -22.13
N ALA A 185 6.66 14.42 -22.05
CA ALA A 185 7.92 14.37 -22.77
C ALA A 185 8.52 13.01 -22.48
N ALA A 186 8.79 12.23 -23.54
CA ALA A 186 9.32 10.88 -23.43
C ALA A 186 10.68 10.95 -22.73
N THR A 187 10.63 11.01 -21.41
CA THR A 187 11.68 10.54 -20.53
C THR A 187 11.78 9.06 -20.86
N SER A 188 12.95 8.60 -21.29
CA SER A 188 13.18 7.18 -21.49
C SER A 188 12.71 6.40 -20.25
N ASP A 189 12.38 5.12 -20.38
CA ASP A 189 12.03 4.28 -19.22
C ASP A 189 13.03 4.44 -18.08
N ASP A 190 14.31 4.57 -18.42
CA ASP A 190 15.40 4.88 -17.50
C ASP A 190 15.16 6.17 -16.69
N ASP A 191 14.70 7.25 -17.31
CA ASP A 191 14.47 8.54 -16.66
C ASP A 191 13.24 8.50 -15.71
N VAL A 192 12.14 7.84 -16.11
CA VAL A 192 10.95 7.67 -15.25
C VAL A 192 11.28 6.80 -14.03
N CYS A 193 12.02 5.70 -14.25
CA CYS A 193 12.51 4.85 -13.18
C CYS A 193 13.46 5.59 -12.23
N ILE A 194 14.37 6.42 -12.76
CA ILE A 194 15.29 7.24 -11.95
C ILE A 194 14.52 8.29 -11.14
N GLU A 195 13.48 8.92 -11.69
CA GLU A 195 12.68 9.90 -10.95
C GLU A 195 12.00 9.27 -9.74
N ARG A 196 11.39 8.10 -9.90
CA ARG A 196 10.67 7.37 -8.83
C ARG A 196 11.57 6.63 -7.85
N GLN A 197 12.83 6.40 -8.19
CA GLN A 197 13.74 5.64 -7.34
C GLN A 197 13.97 6.32 -5.98
N TRP A 198 13.81 5.54 -4.91
CA TRP A 198 14.09 5.98 -3.55
C TRP A 198 15.59 6.19 -3.31
N ARG A 199 16.00 7.37 -2.83
CA ARG A 199 17.41 7.68 -2.51
C ARG A 199 17.75 7.40 -1.05
N ASP A 200 18.08 6.16 -0.76
CA ASP A 200 18.43 5.75 0.61
C ASP A 200 19.67 6.50 1.15
N GLU A 201 20.60 6.84 0.28
CA GLU A 201 21.81 7.60 0.59
C GLU A 201 21.53 9.03 1.10
N ALA A 202 20.35 9.59 0.83
CA ALA A 202 19.94 10.90 1.32
C ALA A 202 19.42 10.86 2.78
N ILE A 203 19.17 9.68 3.32
CA ILE A 203 18.66 9.48 4.68
C ILE A 203 19.86 9.27 5.61
N ASP A 204 19.83 9.92 6.78
CA ASP A 204 20.85 9.72 7.81
C ASP A 204 20.77 8.30 8.40
N ASP A 205 21.91 7.68 8.69
CA ASP A 205 22.01 6.31 9.20
C ASP A 205 21.27 6.12 10.54
N PHE A 206 21.05 7.19 11.31
CA PHE A 206 20.20 7.19 12.50
C PHE A 206 18.76 6.70 12.21
N TYR A 207 18.24 6.99 11.01
CA TYR A 207 16.90 6.58 10.58
C TYR A 207 16.93 5.32 9.70
N LYS A 208 17.97 4.49 9.80
CA LYS A 208 18.11 3.25 9.03
C LYS A 208 18.23 2.03 9.95
N GLY A 209 18.19 0.86 9.32
CA GLY A 209 18.38 -0.43 9.98
C GLY A 209 17.21 -0.80 10.89
N LYS A 210 17.49 -1.65 11.89
CA LYS A 210 16.46 -2.19 12.79
C LYS A 210 15.68 -1.08 13.50
N MET A 211 14.36 -1.22 13.58
CA MET A 211 13.50 -0.38 14.42
C MET A 211 14.03 -0.36 15.87
N PRO A 212 14.12 0.81 16.55
CA PRO A 212 14.57 0.84 17.93
C PRO A 212 13.61 0.07 18.85
N ASN A 213 14.03 -0.14 20.09
CA ASN A 213 13.13 -0.68 21.10
C ASN A 213 12.15 0.40 21.57
N TRP A 214 11.02 -0.04 22.14
CA TRP A 214 10.12 0.84 22.85
C TRP A 214 10.81 1.50 24.05
N LEU A 215 10.47 2.76 24.31
CA LEU A 215 11.09 3.55 25.37
C LEU A 215 10.75 3.00 26.76
N THR A 216 11.78 2.74 27.55
CA THR A 216 11.63 2.56 28.99
C THR A 216 11.43 3.91 29.70
N LYS A 217 10.89 3.89 30.92
CA LYS A 217 10.73 5.11 31.73
C LYS A 217 12.08 5.80 31.98
N ASP A 218 13.13 5.01 32.19
CA ASP A 218 14.47 5.51 32.46
C ASP A 218 15.12 6.11 31.22
N GLU A 219 14.91 5.51 30.04
CA GLU A 219 15.36 6.09 28.76
C GLU A 219 14.64 7.40 28.45
N LEU A 220 13.33 7.50 28.72
CA LEU A 220 12.61 8.75 28.52
C LEU A 220 13.13 9.86 29.45
N ALA A 221 13.40 9.53 30.71
CA ALA A 221 13.98 10.47 31.68
C ALA A 221 15.39 10.92 31.25
N ALA A 222 16.27 9.95 30.93
CA ALA A 222 17.65 10.23 30.52
C ALA A 222 17.77 10.93 29.16
N ALA A 223 16.78 10.76 28.29
CA ALA A 223 16.81 11.32 26.94
C ALA A 223 16.09 12.66 26.79
N THR A 224 15.28 13.03 27.79
CA THR A 224 14.80 14.42 27.96
C THR A 224 15.98 15.37 28.18
N ASP A 225 17.03 14.92 28.87
CA ASP A 225 18.26 15.71 29.11
C ASP A 225 19.09 15.98 27.84
N LYS A 226 18.98 15.09 26.83
CA LYS A 226 19.72 15.22 25.56
C LYS A 226 18.95 15.95 24.46
N GLY A 227 17.72 16.37 24.74
CA GLY A 227 16.89 17.12 23.80
C GLY A 227 16.46 16.36 22.54
N GLN A 228 16.71 15.06 22.42
CA GLN A 228 16.36 14.26 21.23
C GLN A 228 14.91 13.81 21.21
N TYR A 229 14.30 13.69 22.39
CA TYR A 229 12.92 13.24 22.55
C TYR A 229 12.02 14.41 22.90
N TYR A 230 10.78 14.33 22.47
CA TYR A 230 9.76 15.28 22.85
C TYR A 230 8.41 14.59 23.02
N GLU A 231 7.80 14.75 24.19
CA GLU A 231 6.45 14.29 24.47
C GLU A 231 5.44 15.39 24.11
N LEU A 232 4.56 15.08 23.16
CA LEU A 232 3.56 16.02 22.65
C LEU A 232 2.53 16.35 23.73
N GLN A 233 2.18 17.63 23.81
CA GLN A 233 1.06 18.09 24.61
C GLN A 233 -0.26 17.97 23.83
N GLU A 234 -1.39 18.07 24.52
CA GLU A 234 -2.71 17.99 23.90
C GLU A 234 -2.92 19.06 22.82
N SER A 235 -2.37 20.27 23.02
CA SER A 235 -2.38 21.34 22.02
C SER A 235 -1.64 20.98 20.73
N ASP A 236 -0.56 20.18 20.82
CA ASP A 236 0.18 19.74 19.64
C ASP A 236 -0.64 18.72 18.84
N LEU A 237 -1.37 17.84 19.53
CA LEU A 237 -2.23 16.83 18.89
C LEU A 237 -3.36 17.48 18.08
N LEU A 238 -3.99 18.55 18.61
CA LEU A 238 -5.03 19.29 17.90
C LEU A 238 -4.55 19.91 16.59
N GLY A 239 -3.28 20.30 16.50
CA GLY A 239 -2.68 20.86 15.28
C GLY A 239 -2.10 19.81 14.32
N ASN A 240 -2.07 18.53 14.71
CA ASN A 240 -1.36 17.47 13.99
C ASN A 240 -2.22 16.20 13.89
N GLU A 241 -3.45 16.35 13.41
CA GLU A 241 -4.41 15.25 13.22
C GLU A 241 -3.86 14.13 12.32
N TRP A 242 -2.86 14.42 11.47
CA TRP A 242 -2.15 13.41 10.69
C TRP A 242 -1.45 12.34 11.54
N LEU A 243 -1.20 12.56 12.84
CA LEU A 243 -0.71 11.52 13.74
C LEU A 243 -1.71 10.37 13.88
N LEU A 244 -3.01 10.64 13.71
CA LEU A 244 -4.03 9.59 13.64
C LEU A 244 -3.79 8.66 12.45
N LEU A 245 -3.31 9.18 11.31
CA LEU A 245 -2.96 8.35 10.15
C LEU A 245 -1.90 7.32 10.53
N TYR A 246 -0.89 7.69 11.31
CA TYR A 246 0.17 6.76 11.71
C TYR A 246 -0.33 5.69 12.68
N ALA A 247 -1.23 6.06 13.60
CA ALA A 247 -1.93 5.10 14.44
C ALA A 247 -2.82 4.15 13.60
N GLU A 248 -3.52 4.67 12.60
CA GLU A 248 -4.36 3.88 11.68
C GLU A 248 -3.52 2.88 10.86
N PHE A 249 -2.33 3.27 10.38
CA PHE A 249 -1.36 2.37 9.76
C PHE A 249 -0.94 1.26 10.72
N ALA A 250 -0.56 1.60 11.95
CA ALA A 250 -0.15 0.61 12.94
C ALA A 250 -1.27 -0.37 13.29
N PHE A 251 -2.51 0.13 13.41
CA PHE A 251 -3.68 -0.71 13.65
C PHE A 251 -3.98 -1.64 12.46
N HIS A 252 -3.85 -1.12 11.24
CA HIS A 252 -3.99 -1.93 10.03
C HIS A 252 -2.97 -3.05 9.94
N VAL A 253 -1.71 -2.77 10.26
CA VAL A 253 -0.63 -3.76 10.25
C VAL A 253 -0.88 -4.87 11.28
N TRP A 254 -1.30 -4.51 12.49
CA TRP A 254 -1.59 -5.47 13.54
C TRP A 254 -2.76 -6.40 13.20
N TRP A 255 -3.84 -5.82 12.64
CA TRP A 255 -5.03 -6.56 12.25
C TRP A 255 -5.05 -6.91 10.75
N ARG A 256 -3.87 -7.02 10.12
CA ARG A 256 -3.78 -7.34 8.70
C ARG A 256 -4.46 -8.68 8.44
N GLY A 257 -5.33 -8.73 7.43
CA GLY A 257 -6.13 -9.91 7.12
C GLY A 257 -7.51 -9.96 7.82
N HIS A 258 -7.77 -9.10 8.81
CA HIS A 258 -9.12 -8.91 9.35
C HIS A 258 -9.94 -7.95 8.49
N GLY A 259 -11.18 -8.32 8.20
CA GLY A 259 -12.17 -7.45 7.56
C GLY A 259 -12.77 -6.45 8.54
N GLY A 260 -13.34 -5.35 8.02
CA GLY A 260 -14.15 -4.43 8.81
C GLY A 260 -13.38 -3.47 9.72
N LEU A 261 -12.08 -3.26 9.48
CA LEU A 261 -11.27 -2.29 10.26
C LEU A 261 -11.86 -0.88 10.38
N PRO A 262 -12.54 -0.32 9.35
CA PRO A 262 -13.17 1.00 9.47
C PRO A 262 -14.17 1.14 10.64
N SER A 263 -14.82 0.04 11.06
CA SER A 263 -15.80 0.04 12.15
C SER A 263 -15.21 0.37 13.53
N PHE A 264 -13.88 0.29 13.67
CA PHE A 264 -13.18 0.54 14.94
C PHE A 264 -12.57 1.95 15.01
N LEU A 265 -12.76 2.76 13.97
CA LEU A 265 -12.33 4.16 13.89
C LEU A 265 -13.41 5.11 14.48
N PRO A 266 -13.03 6.31 14.95
CA PRO A 266 -11.66 6.81 15.06
C PRO A 266 -10.90 6.18 16.23
N LEU A 267 -9.59 6.07 16.06
CA LEU A 267 -8.68 5.70 17.14
C LEU A 267 -8.50 6.88 18.11
N LYS A 268 -8.27 6.56 19.38
CA LYS A 268 -7.95 7.55 20.43
C LYS A 268 -6.47 7.47 20.75
N ILE A 269 -5.71 8.46 20.31
CA ILE A 269 -4.32 8.66 20.73
C ILE A 269 -4.31 9.01 22.22
N LYS A 270 -3.44 8.36 22.99
CA LYS A 270 -3.22 8.64 24.42
C LYS A 270 -1.93 9.41 24.65
N LYS A 271 -0.86 9.02 23.97
CA LYS A 271 0.46 9.63 24.13
C LYS A 271 1.25 9.51 22.84
N VAL A 272 2.00 10.55 22.51
CA VAL A 272 2.95 10.56 21.40
C VAL A 272 4.27 11.11 21.88
N ILE A 273 5.34 10.36 21.63
CA ILE A 273 6.71 10.84 21.78
C ILE A 273 7.34 10.85 20.40
N VAL A 274 7.98 11.96 20.03
CA VAL A 274 8.76 12.08 18.80
C VAL A 274 10.25 12.08 19.14
N GLN A 275 11.03 11.39 18.32
CA GLN A 275 12.48 11.34 18.39
C GLN A 275 13.07 11.83 17.07
N THR A 276 14.01 12.76 17.16
CA THR A 276 14.75 13.33 16.04
C THR A 276 16.25 13.26 16.32
N LEU A 277 17.06 13.19 15.26
CA LEU A 277 18.52 13.25 15.34
C LEU A 277 19.00 14.60 15.90
N GLU A 278 18.37 15.69 15.45
CA GLU A 278 18.68 17.06 15.88
C GLU A 278 18.48 17.20 17.39
N SER A 279 19.58 17.25 18.13
CA SER A 279 19.63 17.54 19.56
C SER A 279 19.77 19.06 19.75
N GLY A 280 18.65 19.79 19.68
CA GLY A 280 18.61 21.23 19.88
C GLY A 280 17.51 21.65 20.84
N GLU A 281 17.60 22.88 21.36
CA GLU A 281 16.52 23.60 22.08
C GLU A 281 15.33 23.95 21.17
N ASP A 282 15.29 23.39 19.96
CA ASP A 282 14.26 23.69 18.98
C ASP A 282 12.89 23.39 19.55
N PRO A 283 11.98 24.36 19.48
CA PRO A 283 10.68 24.19 20.07
C PRO A 283 9.95 22.98 19.45
N PRO A 284 9.16 22.26 20.27
CA PRO A 284 8.36 21.09 19.92
C PRO A 284 7.80 20.99 18.49
N HIS A 285 7.19 22.09 18.04
CA HIS A 285 6.51 22.18 16.76
C HIS A 285 7.46 22.10 15.55
N LEU A 286 8.76 22.33 15.73
CA LEU A 286 9.77 22.16 14.68
C LEU A 286 10.12 20.68 14.50
N LYS A 287 10.19 19.90 15.58
CA LYS A 287 10.41 18.44 15.52
C LYS A 287 9.30 17.69 14.79
N LEU A 288 8.06 18.20 14.88
CA LEU A 288 6.92 17.65 14.13
C LEU A 288 7.01 17.94 12.62
N LYS A 289 7.75 18.99 12.25
CA LYS A 289 8.00 19.37 10.85
C LYS A 289 9.26 18.73 10.28
N SER A 290 10.08 18.06 11.10
CA SER A 290 11.28 17.37 10.64
C SER A 290 10.95 16.35 9.54
N TYR A 291 11.77 16.32 8.49
CA TYR A 291 11.58 15.37 7.38
C TYR A 291 11.68 13.92 7.81
N ASN A 292 12.59 13.63 8.74
CA ASN A 292 12.81 12.30 9.29
C ASN A 292 12.54 12.33 10.80
N ALA A 293 11.81 11.34 11.31
CA ALA A 293 11.49 11.24 12.73
C ALA A 293 11.03 9.83 13.09
N ILE A 294 11.20 9.45 14.35
CA ILE A 294 10.63 8.22 14.92
C ILE A 294 9.53 8.61 15.91
N PHE A 295 8.35 8.03 15.74
CA PHE A 295 7.17 8.29 16.56
C PHE A 295 6.84 7.06 17.40
N TYR A 296 6.66 7.29 18.70
CA TYR A 296 6.15 6.32 19.66
C TYR A 296 4.75 6.72 20.03
N ILE A 297 3.76 5.98 19.54
CA ILE A 297 2.34 6.31 19.67
C ILE A 297 1.68 5.25 20.54
N SER A 298 1.04 5.67 21.62
CA SER A 298 0.07 4.83 22.34
C SER A 298 -1.34 5.25 21.99
N PHE A 299 -2.19 4.27 21.68
CA PHE A 299 -3.56 4.53 21.25
C PHE A 299 -4.47 3.36 21.60
N ARG A 300 -5.78 3.55 21.43
CA ARG A 300 -6.77 2.48 21.53
C ARG A 300 -7.90 2.68 20.53
N ALA A 301 -8.57 1.61 20.17
CA ALA A 301 -9.82 1.69 19.40
C ALA A 301 -10.97 2.15 20.32
N SER A 302 -11.80 3.06 19.83
CA SER A 302 -12.88 3.66 20.62
C SER A 302 -13.98 2.66 20.99
N ASN A 303 -14.25 1.71 20.10
CA ASN A 303 -15.38 0.79 20.17
C ASN A 303 -14.94 -0.67 20.45
N GLY A 304 -13.80 -0.84 21.12
CA GLY A 304 -13.10 -2.13 21.16
C GLY A 304 -12.35 -2.39 19.86
N ASP A 305 -11.58 -3.47 19.81
CA ASP A 305 -10.87 -3.92 18.61
C ASP A 305 -11.55 -5.16 18.00
N PRO A 306 -11.06 -5.72 16.88
CA PRO A 306 -11.60 -6.94 16.27
C PRO A 306 -11.74 -8.16 17.21
N SER A 307 -11.05 -8.20 18.35
CA SER A 307 -11.24 -9.26 19.36
C SER A 307 -12.45 -9.03 20.29
N GLY A 308 -13.08 -7.86 20.22
CA GLY A 308 -14.19 -7.47 21.10
C GLY A 308 -13.75 -6.97 22.48
N ILE A 309 -12.44 -6.81 22.70
CA ILE A 309 -11.87 -6.31 23.96
C ILE A 309 -11.35 -4.89 23.75
N THR A 310 -11.35 -4.08 24.80
CA THR A 310 -10.67 -2.79 24.79
C THR A 310 -9.22 -2.99 25.23
N VAL A 311 -8.30 -2.87 24.28
CA VAL A 311 -6.86 -3.02 24.50
C VAL A 311 -6.14 -1.74 24.08
N ASP A 312 -5.08 -1.40 24.80
CA ASP A 312 -4.16 -0.34 24.42
C ASP A 312 -3.09 -0.88 23.49
N TYR A 313 -2.75 -0.11 22.47
CA TYR A 313 -1.74 -0.44 21.47
C TYR A 313 -0.56 0.49 21.62
N HIS A 314 0.63 -0.05 21.41
CA HIS A 314 1.85 0.71 21.21
C HIS A 314 2.29 0.54 19.77
N ALA A 315 2.68 1.65 19.14
CA ALA A 315 3.18 1.67 17.79
C ALA A 315 4.44 2.50 17.66
N MET A 316 5.40 1.95 16.94
CA MET A 316 6.62 2.62 16.53
C MET A 316 6.57 2.87 15.04
N ILE A 317 6.68 4.14 14.66
CA ILE A 317 6.62 4.57 13.27
C ILE A 317 7.89 5.34 12.96
N ARG A 318 8.72 4.82 12.07
CA ARG A 318 9.82 5.58 11.50
C ARG A 318 9.36 6.22 10.21
N LYS A 319 9.35 7.55 10.17
CA LYS A 319 9.05 8.35 8.99
C LYS A 319 10.36 8.79 8.34
N THR A 320 10.51 8.52 7.06
CA THR A 320 11.67 8.96 6.27
C THR A 320 11.26 9.65 4.98
N MET A 321 12.09 10.58 4.53
CA MET A 321 11.95 11.30 3.26
C MET A 321 13.35 11.45 2.65
N ASP A 322 13.48 11.17 1.35
CA ASP A 322 14.76 11.12 0.61
C ASP A 322 15.10 12.45 -0.13
N GLY A 323 14.36 13.51 0.22
CA GLY A 323 14.45 14.83 -0.39
C GLY A 323 13.82 14.95 -1.78
N LYS A 324 13.25 13.88 -2.36
CA LYS A 324 12.49 13.98 -3.60
C LYS A 324 11.03 14.38 -3.33
N PRO A 325 10.44 15.26 -4.15
CA PRO A 325 9.03 15.60 -4.02
C PRO A 325 8.13 14.36 -4.18
N GLY A 326 7.12 14.25 -3.32
CA GLY A 326 6.18 13.14 -3.38
C GLY A 326 6.69 11.82 -2.80
N HIS A 327 7.88 11.81 -2.19
CA HIS A 327 8.45 10.66 -1.51
C HIS A 327 8.34 10.79 0.02
N ILE A 328 7.64 9.83 0.63
CA ILE A 328 7.58 9.57 2.08
C ILE A 328 7.55 8.06 2.31
N GLY A 329 8.31 7.60 3.29
CA GLY A 329 8.40 6.22 3.72
C GLY A 329 7.96 6.09 5.17
N LEU A 330 7.19 5.04 5.46
CA LEU A 330 6.80 4.64 6.81
C LEU A 330 7.26 3.21 7.07
N GLU A 331 8.02 3.02 8.13
CA GLU A 331 8.24 1.71 8.73
C GLU A 331 7.41 1.63 10.01
N VAL A 332 6.63 0.57 10.17
CA VAL A 332 5.57 0.47 11.18
C VAL A 332 5.67 -0.84 11.93
N GLN A 333 5.79 -0.74 13.25
CA GLN A 333 5.68 -1.86 14.18
C GLN A 333 4.57 -1.55 15.19
N CYS A 334 3.75 -2.55 15.51
CA CYS A 334 2.61 -2.40 16.41
C CYS A 334 2.48 -3.61 17.32
N TRP A 335 2.03 -3.41 18.56
CA TRP A 335 1.64 -4.50 19.45
C TRP A 335 0.60 -4.09 20.49
N ALA A 336 -0.22 -5.06 20.87
CA ALA A 336 -1.19 -4.94 21.95
C ALA A 336 -0.48 -4.99 23.32
N CYS A 337 -0.82 -4.05 24.20
CA CYS A 337 -0.37 -4.04 25.59
C CYS A 337 -1.33 -4.85 26.45
N LYS A 338 -0.80 -5.77 27.25
CA LYS A 338 -1.61 -6.39 28.30
C LYS A 338 -1.97 -5.31 29.32
N ALA A 339 -3.24 -5.27 29.72
CA ALA A 339 -3.67 -4.41 30.83
C ALA A 339 -2.74 -4.68 32.01
N SER A 340 -2.08 -3.63 32.51
CA SER A 340 -1.37 -3.73 33.78
C SER A 340 -2.46 -3.99 34.82
N SER A 341 -2.47 -5.17 35.43
CA SER A 341 -3.26 -5.39 36.62
C SER A 341 -2.70 -4.44 37.69
N GLU A 342 -3.43 -3.37 37.98
CA GLU A 342 -3.20 -2.52 39.15
C GLU A 342 -3.33 -3.32 40.44
#